data_AF-A0A2I1ECE9-F1
#
_entry.id   AF-A0A2I1ECE9-F1
#
_cell.length_a   1.000
_cell.length_b   1.000
_cell.length_c   1.000
_cell.angle_alpha   90.00
_cell.angle_beta   90.00
_cell.angle_gamma   90.00
#
_symmetry.space_group_name_H-M   'P 1'
#
loop_
_entity.id
_entity.type
_entity.pdbx_description
1 polymer ?
#
loop_
_entity_poly.entity_id
_entity_poly.type
_entity_poly.pdbx_seq_one_letter_code
_entity_poly.pdbx_strand_id
1 'polypeptide(L)'
;MIKYLGASLQRLLVETPSSSLIKNISIYCPNLIFLEIIIDSHIDLSVIQLFKNLRTRILSISTLCDDTDKFFINLANNISINIDKIFINSYSRNSSRLLKYKKYKEFLENCHNRFEMINLKYIIELEFFKIVLNYIERSNNSLKVLGMMKCKKLNDEELKLLNLIKAKGVEIVNYSTIYHDLCKFAF
;
A
#
# COMPACT_ATOMS: atom_id res chain seq x y z
N MET A 1 -7.33 -25.71 1.45
CA MET A 1 -6.98 -25.09 2.74
C MET A 1 -7.90 -23.92 3.08
N ILE A 2 -7.95 -22.83 2.30
CA ILE A 2 -8.78 -21.64 2.59
C ILE A 2 -10.25 -21.94 2.84
N LYS A 3 -10.89 -22.81 2.05
CA LYS A 3 -12.30 -23.20 2.24
C LYS A 3 -12.60 -23.77 3.64
N TYR A 4 -11.62 -24.43 4.27
CA TYR A 4 -11.80 -25.15 5.53
C TYR A 4 -11.26 -24.38 6.74
N LEU A 5 -10.17 -23.62 6.56
CA LEU A 5 -9.50 -22.89 7.64
C LEU A 5 -9.74 -21.37 7.60
N GLY A 6 -10.31 -20.85 6.50
CA GLY A 6 -10.39 -19.41 6.26
C GLY A 6 -11.18 -18.65 7.32
N ALA A 7 -12.22 -19.27 7.89
CA ALA A 7 -13.07 -18.63 8.90
C ALA A 7 -12.29 -18.20 10.15
N SER A 8 -11.24 -18.91 10.53
CA SER A 8 -10.39 -18.57 11.68
C SER A 8 -9.15 -17.77 11.33
N LEU A 9 -8.83 -17.60 10.03
CA LEU A 9 -7.62 -16.88 9.62
C LEU A 9 -7.78 -15.38 9.86
N GLN A 10 -6.92 -14.84 10.72
CA GLN A 10 -6.76 -13.38 10.89
C GLN A 10 -5.66 -12.82 10.00
N ARG A 11 -4.72 -13.65 9.57
CA ARG A 11 -3.56 -13.26 8.77
C ARG A 11 -3.30 -14.27 7.67
N LEU A 12 -2.91 -13.80 6.49
CA LEU A 12 -2.58 -14.66 5.37
C LEU A 12 -1.52 -14.00 4.49
N LEU A 13 -0.48 -14.78 4.16
CA LEU A 13 0.50 -14.46 3.14
C LEU A 13 0.16 -15.26 1.87
N VAL A 14 0.21 -14.59 0.72
CA VAL A 14 0.00 -15.18 -0.60
C VAL A 14 1.11 -14.77 -1.54
N GLU A 15 1.79 -15.76 -2.11
CA GLU A 15 2.74 -15.55 -3.21
C GLU A 15 2.03 -15.80 -4.54
N THR A 16 2.22 -14.88 -5.49
CA THR A 16 1.71 -14.91 -6.87
C THR A 16 0.22 -15.31 -6.95
N PRO A 17 -0.70 -14.41 -6.52
CA PRO A 17 -2.10 -14.77 -6.37
C PRO A 17 -2.77 -15.10 -7.72
N SER A 18 -3.58 -16.15 -7.73
CA SER A 18 -4.49 -16.46 -8.84
C SER A 18 -5.89 -15.89 -8.59
N SER A 19 -6.67 -15.71 -9.66
CA SER A 19 -8.06 -15.25 -9.57
C SER A 19 -8.92 -16.14 -8.66
N SER A 20 -8.72 -17.46 -8.71
CA SER A 20 -9.41 -18.41 -7.84
C SER A 20 -9.05 -18.19 -6.36
N LEU A 21 -7.76 -17.95 -6.08
CA LEU A 21 -7.28 -17.74 -4.72
C LEU A 21 -7.87 -16.46 -4.10
N ILE A 22 -7.85 -15.34 -4.82
CA ILE A 22 -8.42 -14.07 -4.33
C ILE A 22 -9.94 -14.17 -4.11
N LYS A 23 -10.66 -14.86 -5.01
CA LYS A 23 -12.09 -15.15 -4.82
C LYS A 23 -12.35 -15.98 -3.57
N ASN A 24 -11.56 -17.04 -3.36
CA ASN A 24 -11.67 -17.89 -2.18
C ASN A 24 -11.36 -17.11 -0.89
N ILE A 25 -10.36 -16.23 -0.88
CA ILE A 25 -10.06 -15.36 0.27
C ILE A 25 -11.26 -14.46 0.59
N SER A 26 -11.84 -13.85 -0.44
CA SER A 26 -12.98 -12.94 -0.29
C SER A 26 -14.24 -13.63 0.27
N ILE A 27 -14.42 -14.92 -0.04
CA ILE A 27 -15.59 -15.71 0.38
C ILE A 27 -15.36 -16.37 1.74
N TYR A 28 -14.21 -17.05 1.91
CA TYR A 28 -14.00 -17.98 3.01
C TYR A 28 -13.17 -17.42 4.16
N CYS A 29 -12.60 -16.22 4.03
CA CYS A 29 -11.83 -15.58 5.10
C CYS A 29 -12.51 -14.31 5.67
N PRO A 30 -13.72 -14.41 6.26
CA PRO A 30 -14.46 -13.25 6.75
C PRO A 30 -13.77 -12.51 7.90
N ASN A 31 -12.92 -13.21 8.67
CA ASN A 31 -12.20 -12.65 9.82
C ASN A 31 -10.76 -12.26 9.49
N LEU A 32 -10.40 -12.22 8.21
CA LEU A 32 -9.06 -11.83 7.78
C LEU A 32 -8.83 -10.34 8.05
N ILE A 33 -7.87 -10.04 8.92
CA ILE A 33 -7.50 -8.67 9.29
C ILE A 33 -6.36 -8.19 8.40
N PHE A 34 -5.41 -9.07 8.11
CA PHE A 34 -4.20 -8.74 7.36
C PHE A 34 -3.96 -9.73 6.22
N LEU A 35 -3.92 -9.20 5.00
CA LEU A 35 -3.51 -9.93 3.81
C LEU A 35 -2.19 -9.35 3.29
N GLU A 36 -1.19 -10.21 3.17
CA GLU A 36 0.05 -9.90 2.47
C GLU A 36 0.10 -10.63 1.14
N ILE A 37 0.45 -9.90 0.09
CA ILE A 37 0.54 -10.40 -1.27
C ILE A 37 1.94 -10.09 -1.79
N ILE A 38 2.63 -11.13 -2.23
CA ILE A 38 3.91 -11.02 -2.94
C ILE A 38 3.66 -11.33 -4.41
N ILE A 39 4.10 -10.44 -5.30
CA ILE A 39 3.95 -10.55 -6.75
C ILE A 39 5.36 -10.61 -7.32
N ASP A 40 5.84 -11.83 -7.61
CA ASP A 40 7.23 -12.05 -8.02
C ASP A 40 7.54 -11.64 -9.46
N SER A 41 6.51 -11.53 -10.31
CA SER A 41 6.65 -11.19 -11.72
C SER A 41 5.39 -10.52 -12.25
N HIS A 42 5.07 -10.69 -13.54
CA HIS A 42 3.82 -10.21 -14.09
C HIS A 42 2.62 -10.87 -13.40
N ILE A 43 1.62 -10.05 -13.11
CA ILE A 43 0.31 -10.50 -12.64
C ILE A 43 -0.73 -10.07 -13.67
N ASP A 44 -1.67 -10.94 -13.95
CA ASP A 44 -2.83 -10.58 -14.76
C ASP A 44 -3.63 -9.50 -14.01
N LEU A 45 -3.86 -8.37 -14.68
CA LEU A 45 -4.64 -7.25 -14.14
C LEU A 45 -6.06 -7.68 -13.75
N SER A 46 -6.59 -8.75 -14.35
CA SER A 46 -7.87 -9.35 -13.96
C SER A 46 -7.88 -9.86 -12.50
N VAL A 47 -6.72 -10.27 -11.97
CA VAL A 47 -6.56 -10.65 -10.56
C VAL A 47 -6.69 -9.42 -9.66
N ILE A 48 -6.08 -8.30 -10.06
CA ILE A 48 -6.10 -7.04 -9.30
C ILE A 48 -7.53 -6.48 -9.21
N GLN A 49 -8.34 -6.63 -10.26
CA GLN A 49 -9.74 -6.22 -10.24
C GLN A 49 -10.59 -6.94 -9.17
N LEU A 50 -10.14 -8.10 -8.69
CA LEU A 50 -10.82 -8.83 -7.63
C LEU A 50 -10.52 -8.27 -6.24
N PHE A 51 -9.50 -7.42 -6.08
CA PHE A 51 -9.10 -6.86 -4.79
C PHE A 51 -10.21 -5.98 -4.18
N LYS A 52 -11.12 -5.45 -5.02
CA LYS A 52 -12.26 -4.65 -4.57
C LYS A 52 -13.25 -5.44 -3.71
N ASN A 53 -13.20 -6.77 -3.79
CA ASN A 53 -14.07 -7.68 -3.04
C ASN A 53 -13.44 -8.14 -1.72
N LEU A 54 -12.18 -7.79 -1.45
CA LEU A 54 -11.51 -8.15 -0.21
C LEU A 54 -12.20 -7.48 0.99
N ARG A 55 -12.29 -8.21 2.11
CA ARG A 55 -12.85 -7.72 3.38
C ARG A 55 -11.79 -7.43 4.44
N THR A 56 -10.51 -7.58 4.06
CA THR A 56 -9.38 -7.31 4.94
C THR A 56 -9.27 -5.82 5.26
N ARG A 57 -8.76 -5.51 6.46
CA ARG A 57 -8.49 -4.14 6.89
C ARG A 57 -7.10 -3.65 6.51
N ILE A 58 -6.14 -4.58 6.47
CA ILE A 58 -4.74 -4.31 6.14
C ILE A 58 -4.38 -5.09 4.89
N LEU A 59 -3.81 -4.39 3.91
CA LEU A 59 -3.26 -4.96 2.69
C LEU A 59 -1.78 -4.60 2.55
N SER A 60 -0.91 -5.60 2.46
CA SER A 60 0.50 -5.44 2.10
C SER A 60 0.74 -6.01 0.72
N ILE A 61 1.39 -5.24 -0.15
CA ILE A 61 1.75 -5.64 -1.50
C ILE A 61 3.24 -5.44 -1.67
N SER A 62 3.95 -6.55 -1.83
CA SER A 62 5.32 -6.57 -2.33
C SER A 62 5.30 -6.97 -3.79
N THR A 63 5.91 -6.18 -4.67
CA THR A 63 5.91 -6.48 -6.11
C THR A 63 7.28 -6.28 -6.73
N LEU A 64 7.67 -7.25 -7.56
CA LEU A 64 8.83 -7.23 -8.45
C LEU A 64 8.45 -6.83 -9.89
N CYS A 65 7.20 -6.43 -10.12
CA CYS A 65 6.71 -6.11 -11.47
C CYS A 65 7.38 -4.84 -12.04
N ASP A 66 7.97 -5.01 -13.22
CA ASP A 66 8.60 -3.94 -14.01
C ASP A 66 7.59 -3.20 -14.92
N ASP A 67 6.34 -3.65 -15.03
CA ASP A 67 5.30 -3.00 -15.83
C ASP A 67 4.52 -2.00 -14.97
N THR A 68 4.96 -0.74 -15.01
CA THR A 68 4.88 0.15 -13.84
C THR A 68 3.61 0.98 -13.71
N ASP A 69 3.09 1.60 -14.78
CA ASP A 69 1.97 2.54 -14.60
C ASP A 69 0.64 1.78 -14.53
N LYS A 70 0.40 0.88 -15.50
CA LYS A 70 -0.86 0.14 -15.60
C LYS A 70 -1.16 -0.66 -14.34
N PHE A 71 -0.16 -1.29 -13.74
CA PHE A 71 -0.33 -2.04 -12.50
C PHE A 71 -0.75 -1.14 -11.34
N PHE A 72 -0.05 -0.03 -11.08
CA PHE A 72 -0.34 0.84 -9.95
C PHE A 72 -1.65 1.62 -10.12
N ILE A 73 -2.01 2.00 -11.35
CA ILE A 73 -3.33 2.58 -11.67
C ILE A 73 -4.44 1.54 -11.42
N ASN A 74 -4.29 0.30 -11.92
CA ASN A 74 -5.27 -0.75 -11.69
C ASN A 74 -5.40 -1.10 -10.20
N LEU A 75 -4.27 -1.12 -9.48
CA LEU A 75 -4.28 -1.33 -8.04
C LEU A 75 -5.06 -0.22 -7.33
N ALA A 76 -4.73 1.04 -7.60
CA ALA A 76 -5.40 2.20 -7.00
C ALA A 76 -6.93 2.19 -7.22
N ASN A 77 -7.37 1.78 -8.41
CA ASN A 77 -8.79 1.74 -8.80
C ASN A 77 -9.55 0.52 -8.25
N ASN A 78 -8.86 -0.51 -7.76
CA ASN A 78 -9.49 -1.78 -7.36
C ASN A 78 -9.19 -2.17 -5.91
N ILE A 79 -8.71 -1.25 -5.07
CA ILE A 79 -8.60 -1.53 -3.63
C ILE A 79 -9.97 -1.43 -2.97
N SER A 80 -10.33 -2.46 -2.22
CA SER A 80 -11.57 -2.49 -1.44
C SER A 80 -11.66 -1.30 -0.46
N ILE A 81 -12.88 -0.75 -0.33
CA ILE A 81 -13.19 0.29 0.65
C ILE A 81 -12.99 -0.14 2.10
N ASN A 82 -12.89 -1.45 2.37
CA ASN A 82 -12.67 -2.01 3.70
C ASN A 82 -11.21 -1.90 4.16
N ILE A 83 -10.29 -1.57 3.25
CA ILE A 83 -8.87 -1.47 3.55
C ILE A 83 -8.58 -0.08 4.11
N ASP A 84 -8.24 -0.05 5.40
CA ASP A 84 -7.89 1.17 6.14
C ASP A 84 -6.38 1.45 6.08
N LYS A 85 -5.57 0.38 5.94
CA LYS A 85 -4.11 0.47 6.00
C LYS A 85 -3.48 -0.24 4.82
N ILE A 86 -2.60 0.46 4.11
CA ILE A 86 -1.91 -0.09 2.95
C ILE A 86 -0.39 0.00 3.07
N PHE A 87 0.27 -1.09 2.71
CA PHE A 87 1.71 -1.24 2.67
C PHE A 87 2.10 -1.56 1.24
N ILE A 88 2.95 -0.75 0.63
CA ILE A 88 3.40 -0.99 -0.74
C ILE A 88 4.92 -0.97 -0.80
N ASN A 89 5.46 -2.06 -1.31
CA ASN A 89 6.86 -2.29 -1.45
C ASN A 89 7.16 -2.72 -2.90
N SER A 90 7.59 -1.76 -3.71
CA SER A 90 8.06 -2.08 -5.05
C SER A 90 9.57 -2.35 -5.06
N TYR A 91 9.88 -3.62 -5.30
CA TYR A 91 11.19 -4.03 -5.77
C TYR A 91 11.27 -3.75 -7.28
N SER A 92 12.42 -3.29 -7.74
CA SER A 92 12.69 -3.10 -9.16
C SER A 92 14.10 -3.59 -9.41
N ARG A 93 14.29 -4.46 -10.40
CA ARG A 93 15.63 -4.89 -10.82
C ARG A 93 16.41 -3.71 -11.40
N ASN A 94 15.70 -2.79 -12.08
CA ASN A 94 16.21 -1.48 -12.49
C ASN A 94 15.80 -0.43 -11.46
N SER A 95 16.61 -0.29 -10.41
CA SER A 95 16.29 0.46 -9.18
C SER A 95 16.42 1.98 -9.31
N SER A 96 15.96 2.59 -10.41
CA SER A 96 15.97 4.06 -10.50
C SER A 96 14.94 4.64 -9.53
N ARG A 97 15.35 5.69 -8.79
CA ARG A 97 14.45 6.43 -7.89
C ARG A 97 13.23 6.97 -8.65
N LEU A 98 13.44 7.40 -9.90
CA LEU A 98 12.41 7.91 -10.79
C LEU A 98 11.31 6.89 -11.07
N LEU A 99 11.67 5.62 -11.27
CA LEU A 99 10.67 4.58 -11.54
C LEU A 99 9.81 4.30 -10.30
N LYS A 100 10.42 4.29 -9.11
CA LYS A 100 9.68 4.16 -7.84
C LYS A 100 8.77 5.37 -7.60
N TYR A 101 9.27 6.58 -7.87
CA TYR A 101 8.48 7.80 -7.81
C TYR A 101 7.22 7.69 -8.68
N LYS A 102 7.38 7.32 -9.96
CA LYS A 102 6.28 7.20 -10.91
C LYS A 102 5.22 6.19 -10.43
N LYS A 103 5.65 5.01 -9.99
CA LYS A 103 4.75 3.97 -9.44
C LYS A 103 3.88 4.49 -8.29
N TYR A 104 4.50 5.13 -7.30
CA TYR A 104 3.76 5.62 -6.14
C TYR A 104 2.95 6.88 -6.44
N LYS A 105 3.39 7.71 -7.39
CA LYS A 105 2.61 8.84 -7.91
C LYS A 105 1.32 8.34 -8.56
N GLU A 106 1.42 7.43 -9.53
CA GLU A 106 0.26 6.86 -10.23
C GLU A 106 -0.71 6.22 -9.23
N PHE A 107 -0.19 5.56 -8.20
CA PHE A 107 -1.01 5.01 -7.14
C PHE A 107 -1.81 6.08 -6.38
N LEU A 108 -1.14 7.09 -5.82
CA LEU A 108 -1.78 8.09 -4.96
C LEU A 108 -2.72 9.03 -5.74
N GLU A 109 -2.38 9.36 -6.99
CA GLU A 109 -3.21 10.22 -7.84
C GLU A 109 -4.51 9.52 -8.27
N ASN A 110 -4.50 8.20 -8.45
CA ASN A 110 -5.67 7.43 -8.87
C ASN A 110 -6.44 6.81 -7.69
N CYS A 111 -5.88 6.79 -6.48
CA CYS A 111 -6.55 6.15 -5.35
C CYS A 111 -7.64 7.05 -4.74
N HIS A 112 -8.81 6.47 -4.54
CA HIS A 112 -9.97 7.12 -3.92
C HIS A 112 -10.28 6.61 -2.50
N ASN A 113 -9.54 5.61 -2.03
CA ASN A 113 -9.68 5.07 -0.68
C ASN A 113 -9.21 6.08 0.36
N ARG A 114 -9.88 6.07 1.51
CA ARG A 114 -9.62 6.96 2.66
C ARG A 114 -8.77 6.23 3.69
N PHE A 115 -7.51 5.96 3.35
CA PHE A 115 -6.62 5.20 4.22
C PHE A 115 -6.32 5.97 5.49
N GLU A 116 -6.39 5.30 6.64
CA GLU A 116 -5.82 5.79 7.88
C GLU A 116 -4.29 5.74 7.85
N MET A 117 -3.72 4.79 7.09
CA MET A 117 -2.28 4.57 7.04
C MET A 117 -1.81 4.19 5.64
N ILE A 118 -0.78 4.89 5.18
CA ILE A 118 -0.05 4.57 3.97
C ILE A 118 1.41 4.36 4.34
N ASN A 119 1.96 3.19 4.06
CA ASN A 119 3.38 2.90 4.27
C ASN A 119 4.05 2.51 2.95
N LEU A 120 4.95 3.35 2.46
CA LEU A 120 5.61 3.18 1.17
C LEU A 120 7.11 2.99 1.38
N LYS A 121 7.68 1.94 0.78
CA LYS A 121 9.15 1.75 0.79
C LYS A 121 9.83 2.69 -0.21
N TYR A 122 9.80 3.99 0.11
CA TYR A 122 10.27 5.08 -0.74
C TYR A 122 10.92 6.19 0.08
N ILE A 123 11.99 6.79 -0.45
CA ILE A 123 12.56 8.02 0.10
C ILE A 123 11.78 9.17 -0.53
N ILE A 124 10.99 9.88 0.27
CA ILE A 124 10.16 10.99 -0.22
C ILE A 124 11.04 12.17 -0.60
N GLU A 125 10.77 12.74 -1.77
CA GLU A 125 11.38 13.95 -2.32
C GLU A 125 10.31 15.05 -2.43
N LEU A 126 10.73 16.29 -2.68
CA LEU A 126 9.86 17.49 -2.71
C LEU A 126 8.55 17.30 -3.49
N GLU A 127 8.61 16.81 -4.73
CA GLU A 127 7.40 16.61 -5.55
C GLU A 127 6.45 15.59 -4.94
N PHE A 128 6.99 14.57 -4.28
CA PHE A 128 6.20 13.51 -3.68
C PHE A 128 5.45 14.00 -2.43
N PHE A 129 5.99 14.97 -1.67
CA PHE A 129 5.22 15.62 -0.61
C PHE A 129 3.98 16.36 -1.15
N LYS A 130 4.06 16.98 -2.34
CA LYS A 130 2.89 17.62 -2.97
C LYS A 130 1.82 16.60 -3.33
N ILE A 131 2.22 15.46 -3.87
CA ILE A 131 1.31 14.34 -4.17
C ILE A 131 0.60 13.85 -2.90
N VAL A 132 1.35 13.69 -1.81
CA VAL A 132 0.77 13.29 -0.51
C VAL A 132 -0.20 14.33 0.03
N LEU A 133 0.13 15.63 -0.04
CA LEU A 133 -0.78 16.70 0.37
C LEU A 133 -2.09 16.69 -0.43
N ASN A 134 -1.99 16.57 -1.76
CA ASN A 134 -3.16 16.45 -2.63
C ASN A 134 -4.01 15.23 -2.25
N TYR A 135 -3.39 14.09 -1.95
CA TYR A 135 -4.08 12.89 -1.47
C TYR A 135 -4.83 13.16 -0.15
N ILE A 136 -4.16 13.78 0.84
CA ILE A 136 -4.76 14.11 2.15
C ILE A 136 -6.02 14.98 1.95
N GLU A 137 -5.95 15.99 1.09
CA GLU A 137 -7.06 16.89 0.82
C GLU A 137 -8.23 16.16 0.15
N ARG A 138 -7.97 15.38 -0.92
CA ARG A 138 -9.03 14.60 -1.61
C ARG A 138 -9.64 13.49 -0.75
N SER A 139 -8.87 12.96 0.20
CA SER A 139 -9.29 11.86 1.08
C SER A 139 -9.96 12.36 2.38
N ASN A 140 -10.33 13.64 2.43
CA ASN A 140 -10.97 14.29 3.59
C ASN A 140 -10.15 14.16 4.88
N ASN A 141 -8.82 14.28 4.79
CA ASN A 141 -7.88 14.18 5.93
C ASN A 141 -8.00 12.86 6.71
N SER A 142 -8.32 11.76 6.03
CA SER A 142 -8.39 10.43 6.66
C SER A 142 -7.03 9.88 7.07
N LEU A 143 -5.96 10.30 6.39
CA LEU A 143 -4.60 9.83 6.66
C LEU A 143 -4.12 10.29 8.04
N LYS A 144 -3.74 9.33 8.88
CA LYS A 144 -3.17 9.56 10.21
C LYS A 144 -1.69 9.23 10.27
N VAL A 145 -1.23 8.26 9.48
CA VAL A 145 0.18 7.83 9.49
C VAL A 145 0.71 7.68 8.07
N LEU A 146 1.84 8.33 7.81
CA LEU A 146 2.64 8.17 6.60
C LEU A 146 3.97 7.51 6.95
N GLY A 147 4.12 6.26 6.52
CA GLY A 147 5.35 5.51 6.60
C GLY A 147 6.20 5.70 5.35
N MET A 148 7.47 6.01 5.55
CA MET A 148 8.44 6.26 4.47
C MET A 148 9.85 5.81 4.84
N MET A 149 10.73 5.60 3.86
CA MET A 149 12.14 5.37 4.16
C MET A 149 12.78 6.65 4.69
N LYS A 150 13.80 6.49 5.54
CA LYS A 150 14.53 7.60 6.18
C LYS A 150 14.86 8.71 5.17
N CYS A 151 14.44 9.93 5.47
CA CYS A 151 14.74 11.10 4.65
C CYS A 151 16.25 11.29 4.53
N LYS A 152 16.70 11.71 3.34
CA LYS A 152 17.92 12.51 3.22
C LYS A 152 17.77 13.80 4.06
N LYS A 153 18.85 14.56 4.22
CA LYS A 153 18.75 15.92 4.77
C LYS A 153 17.79 16.73 3.88
N LEU A 154 16.68 17.17 4.46
CA LEU A 154 15.65 17.93 3.74
C LEU A 154 16.13 19.35 3.50
N ASN A 155 15.78 19.91 2.34
CA ASN A 155 15.92 21.35 2.11
C ASN A 155 14.75 22.14 2.76
N ASP A 156 14.83 23.46 2.75
CA ASP A 156 13.84 24.33 3.41
C ASP A 156 12.42 24.17 2.83
N GLU A 157 12.30 23.92 1.52
CA GLU A 157 11.01 23.70 0.87
C GLU A 157 10.40 22.34 1.22
N GLU A 158 11.21 21.28 1.21
CA GLU A 158 10.82 19.94 1.65
C GLU A 158 10.38 19.96 3.12
N LEU A 159 11.08 20.71 3.98
CA LEU A 159 10.73 20.87 5.38
C LEU A 159 9.40 21.62 5.57
N LYS A 160 9.16 22.68 4.78
CA LYS A 160 7.86 23.40 4.78
C LYS A 160 6.71 22.47 4.41
N LEU A 161 6.85 21.68 3.34
CA LEU A 161 5.82 20.73 2.92
C LEU A 161 5.58 19.63 3.95
N LEU A 162 6.66 19.09 4.55
CA LEU A 162 6.55 18.12 5.64
C LEU A 162 5.79 18.69 6.84
N ASN A 163 6.05 19.94 7.21
CA ASN A 163 5.34 20.61 8.30
C ASN A 163 3.86 20.82 7.98
N LEU A 164 3.50 21.09 6.73
CA LEU A 164 2.10 21.15 6.30
C LEU A 164 1.41 19.81 6.45
N ILE A 165 2.06 18.71 6.05
CA ILE A 165 1.53 17.35 6.24
C ILE A 165 1.30 17.07 7.73
N LYS A 166 2.29 17.38 8.59
CA LYS A 166 2.16 17.21 10.04
C LYS A 166 1.05 18.08 10.64
N ALA A 167 0.88 19.31 10.15
CA ALA A 167 -0.18 20.21 10.60
C ALA A 167 -1.59 19.67 10.27
N LYS A 168 -1.73 18.76 9.30
CA LYS A 168 -2.96 18.00 9.03
C LYS A 168 -3.18 16.83 10.00
N GLY A 169 -2.34 16.65 11.01
CA GLY A 169 -2.42 15.57 12.00
C GLY A 169 -1.75 14.26 11.56
N VAL A 170 -0.92 14.28 10.52
CA VAL A 170 -0.24 13.08 10.00
C VAL A 170 1.06 12.83 10.75
N GLU A 171 1.18 11.67 11.37
CA GLU A 171 2.42 11.16 11.95
C GLU A 171 3.35 10.62 10.85
N ILE A 172 4.62 11.01 10.91
CA ILE A 172 5.65 10.57 9.95
C ILE A 172 6.54 9.55 10.64
N VAL A 173 6.58 8.34 10.11
CA VAL A 173 7.31 7.22 10.73
C VAL A 173 8.20 6.50 9.71
N ASN A 174 9.20 5.77 10.21
CA ASN A 174 10.08 4.99 9.36
C ASN A 174 9.36 3.71 8.89
N TYR A 175 9.42 3.44 7.58
CA TYR A 175 8.88 2.24 6.94
C TYR A 175 9.23 0.95 7.70
N SER A 176 10.50 0.81 8.11
CA SER A 176 10.99 -0.43 8.74
C SER A 176 10.43 -0.65 10.14
N THR A 177 10.09 0.41 10.86
CA THR A 177 9.53 0.31 12.23
C THR A 177 8.14 -0.32 12.19
N ILE A 178 7.27 0.16 11.29
CA ILE A 178 5.88 -0.31 11.23
C ILE A 178 5.79 -1.75 10.74
N TYR A 179 6.54 -2.08 9.67
CA TYR A 179 6.47 -3.42 9.09
C TYR A 179 6.88 -4.49 10.11
N HIS A 180 7.93 -4.20 10.89
CA HIS A 180 8.37 -5.10 11.95
C HIS A 180 7.31 -5.26 13.06
N ASP A 181 6.60 -4.21 13.44
CA ASP A 181 5.58 -4.29 14.49
C ASP A 181 4.31 -5.01 14.01
N LEU A 182 3.96 -4.91 12.73
CA LEU A 182 2.91 -5.74 12.14
C LEU A 182 3.29 -7.22 12.10
N CYS A 183 4.55 -7.53 11.78
CA CYS A 183 5.05 -8.91 11.76
C CYS A 183 5.25 -9.52 13.16
N LYS A 184 5.43 -8.73 14.23
CA LYS A 184 5.66 -9.24 15.61
C LYS A 184 4.47 -9.97 16.23
N PHE A 185 3.24 -9.68 15.83
CA PHE A 185 2.03 -10.40 16.31
C PHE A 185 1.78 -11.70 15.52
N ALA A 186 2.85 -12.38 15.09
CA ALA A 186 2.78 -13.62 14.33
C ALA A 186 3.31 -14.79 15.17
N PHE A 187 2.62 -15.12 16.26
CA PHE A 187 2.68 -16.41 16.94
C PHE A 187 1.30 -16.73 17.53
#